data_AF-A0A925KXZ4-F1
#
_entry.id   AF-A0A925KXZ4-F1
#
_cell.length_a   1.000
_cell.length_b   1.000
_cell.length_c   1.000
_cell.angle_alpha   90.00
_cell.angle_beta   90.00
_cell.angle_gamma   90.00
#
_symmetry.space_group_name_H-M   'P 1'
#
loop_
_entity.id
_entity.type
_entity.pdbx_description
1 polymer ?
#
loop_
_entity_poly.entity_id
_entity_poly.type
_entity_poly.pdbx_seq_one_letter_code
_entity_poly.pdbx_strand_id
1 'polypeptide(L)'
;MNEAITMQQLELSGQLYMLFQRSASAYRDYLEGGKTYFFARILRTYNNATRELLLEKGYLLSEELQQDALALITHYDIWMEKWDDLETRMKPAPNDEFVFPNDHVFPKNAASNLEREYQRLKQHLLAGE
;
A
#
# COMPACT_ATOMS: atom_id res chain seq x y z
N MET A 1 -18.54 8.52 19.40
CA MET A 1 -17.30 8.74 18.64
C MET A 1 -17.31 10.18 18.17
N ASN A 2 -16.20 10.91 18.24
CA ASN A 2 -16.16 12.31 17.76
C ASN A 2 -16.31 12.31 16.22
N GLU A 3 -17.25 13.09 15.69
CA GLU A 3 -17.53 13.18 14.25
C GLU A 3 -16.29 13.61 13.45
N ALA A 4 -15.47 14.52 13.99
CA ALA A 4 -14.23 14.95 13.37
C ALA A 4 -13.21 13.81 13.23
N ILE A 5 -13.09 12.95 14.25
CA ILE A 5 -12.21 11.77 14.21
C ILE A 5 -12.71 10.77 13.17
N THR A 6 -14.03 10.58 13.08
CA THR A 6 -14.66 9.68 12.11
C THR A 6 -14.39 10.12 10.67
N MET A 7 -14.45 11.42 10.39
CA MET A 7 -14.15 11.97 9.07
C MET A 7 -12.67 11.83 8.70
N GLN A 8 -11.75 12.04 9.65
CA GLN A 8 -10.32 11.81 9.43
C GLN A 8 -10.00 10.33 9.16
N GLN A 9 -10.65 9.43 9.89
CA GLN A 9 -10.53 7.97 9.66
C GLN A 9 -11.08 7.56 8.29
N LEU A 10 -12.20 8.12 7.87
CA LEU A 10 -12.77 7.87 6.56
C LEU A 10 -11.86 8.39 5.45
N GLU A 11 -11.30 9.60 5.60
CA GLU A 11 -10.36 10.17 4.65
C GLU A 11 -9.11 9.29 4.49
N LEU A 12 -8.48 8.91 5.61
CA LEU A 12 -7.33 8.00 5.63
C LEU A 12 -7.66 6.66 4.94
N SER A 13 -8.74 6.02 5.36
CA SER A 13 -9.12 4.69 4.87
C SER A 13 -9.47 4.74 3.38
N GLY A 14 -10.08 5.83 2.91
CA GLY A 14 -10.35 6.05 1.49
C GLY A 14 -9.09 6.26 0.66
N GLN A 15 -8.11 7.01 1.17
CA GLN A 15 -6.81 7.18 0.51
C GLN A 15 -6.05 5.85 0.43
N LEU A 16 -6.02 5.08 1.52
CA LEU A 16 -5.42 3.74 1.55
C LEU A 16 -6.09 2.80 0.55
N TYR A 17 -7.42 2.76 0.52
CA TYR A 17 -8.17 1.95 -0.44
C TYR A 17 -7.76 2.30 -1.88
N MET A 18 -7.72 3.58 -2.24
CA MET A 18 -7.32 4.00 -3.59
C MET A 18 -5.87 3.65 -3.92
N LEU A 19 -4.96 3.74 -2.95
CA LEU A 19 -3.56 3.34 -3.14
C LEU A 19 -3.40 1.83 -3.32
N PHE A 20 -4.15 1.01 -2.57
CA PHE A 20 -4.17 -0.44 -2.75
C PHE A 20 -4.71 -0.83 -4.12
N GLN A 21 -5.79 -0.21 -4.58
CA GLN A 21 -6.31 -0.46 -5.93
C GLN A 21 -5.31 -0.08 -7.03
N ARG A 22 -4.60 1.04 -6.86
CA ARG A 22 -3.53 1.47 -7.78
C ARG A 22 -2.33 0.53 -7.76
N SER A 23 -1.87 0.12 -6.58
CA SER A 23 -0.77 -0.83 -6.44
C SER A 23 -1.12 -2.19 -7.05
N ALA A 24 -2.34 -2.69 -6.81
CA ALA A 24 -2.84 -3.92 -7.42
C ALA A 24 -2.88 -3.83 -8.96
N SER A 25 -3.31 -2.69 -9.52
CA SER A 25 -3.27 -2.48 -10.96
C SER A 25 -1.84 -2.44 -11.50
N ALA A 26 -0.96 -1.67 -10.87
CA ALA A 26 0.45 -1.57 -11.26
C ALA A 26 1.16 -2.92 -11.17
N TYR A 27 0.81 -3.76 -10.19
CA TYR A 27 1.36 -5.10 -10.08
C TYR A 27 0.90 -6.01 -11.23
N ARG A 28 -0.37 -5.91 -11.66
CA ARG A 28 -0.82 -6.61 -12.88
C ARG A 28 -0.07 -6.13 -14.11
N ASP A 29 0.02 -4.81 -14.31
CA ASP A 29 0.73 -4.22 -15.45
C ASP A 29 2.21 -4.64 -15.45
N TYR A 30 2.83 -4.73 -14.27
CA TYR A 30 4.18 -5.27 -14.12
C TYR A 30 4.28 -6.74 -14.56
N LEU A 31 3.35 -7.61 -14.16
CA LEU A 31 3.36 -9.01 -14.56
C LEU A 31 3.11 -9.19 -16.07
N GLU A 32 2.11 -8.49 -16.62
CA GLU A 32 1.71 -8.56 -18.02
C GLU A 32 2.72 -7.86 -18.95
N GLY A 33 3.33 -6.78 -18.47
CA GLY A 33 4.31 -5.98 -19.19
C GLY A 33 5.74 -6.53 -19.15
N GLY A 34 5.93 -7.82 -18.81
CA GLY A 34 7.24 -8.47 -18.85
C GLY A 34 8.15 -8.16 -17.68
N LYS A 35 7.60 -7.70 -16.55
CA LYS A 35 8.34 -7.38 -15.32
C LYS A 35 9.46 -6.35 -15.52
N THR A 36 9.22 -5.35 -16.36
CA THR A 36 10.24 -4.35 -16.67
C THR A 36 10.44 -3.35 -15.53
N TYR A 37 11.63 -2.76 -15.49
CA TYR A 37 11.98 -1.68 -14.55
C TYR A 37 10.99 -0.52 -14.62
N PHE A 38 10.46 -0.19 -15.80
CA PHE A 38 9.44 0.85 -15.97
C PHE A 38 8.18 0.58 -15.12
N PHE A 39 7.56 -0.59 -15.25
CA PHE A 39 6.36 -0.92 -14.47
C PHE A 39 6.67 -1.10 -12.99
N ALA A 40 7.84 -1.66 -12.68
CA ALA A 40 8.27 -1.87 -11.31
C ALA A 40 8.52 -0.54 -10.56
N ARG A 41 8.99 0.52 -11.23
CA ARG A 41 9.02 1.90 -10.68
C ARG A 41 7.64 2.48 -10.38
N ILE A 42 6.66 2.20 -11.23
CA ILE A 42 5.27 2.62 -10.98
C ILE A 42 4.73 1.91 -9.73
N LEU A 43 4.95 0.60 -9.63
CA LEU A 43 4.59 -0.17 -8.44
C LEU A 43 5.28 0.37 -7.18
N ARG A 44 6.60 0.63 -7.24
CA ARG A 44 7.37 1.26 -6.14
C ARG A 44 6.72 2.57 -5.70
N THR A 45 6.28 3.39 -6.65
CA THR A 45 5.66 4.69 -6.35
C THR A 45 4.42 4.53 -5.47
N TYR A 46 3.54 3.58 -5.79
CA TYR A 46 2.33 3.33 -5.00
C TYR A 46 2.61 2.64 -3.67
N ASN A 47 3.57 1.71 -3.63
CA ASN A 47 4.00 1.09 -2.38
C ASN A 47 4.58 2.14 -1.42
N ASN A 48 5.41 3.06 -1.93
CA ASN A 48 5.98 4.13 -1.11
C ASN A 48 4.90 5.10 -0.61
N ALA A 49 3.99 5.54 -1.50
CA ALA A 49 2.89 6.41 -1.08
C ALA A 49 2.01 5.77 0.01
N THR A 50 1.77 4.45 -0.08
CA THR A 50 1.02 3.70 0.95
C THR A 50 1.77 3.69 2.27
N ARG A 51 3.07 3.39 2.23
CA ARG A 51 3.96 3.38 3.41
C ARG A 51 3.96 4.74 4.10
N GLU A 52 4.20 5.82 3.36
CA GLU A 52 4.23 7.18 3.91
C GLU A 52 2.90 7.57 4.55
N LEU A 53 1.78 7.25 3.89
CA LEU A 53 0.45 7.53 4.44
C LEU A 53 0.21 6.79 5.78
N LEU A 54 0.63 5.52 5.87
CA LEU A 54 0.51 4.76 7.11
C LEU A 54 1.43 5.29 8.23
N LEU A 55 2.65 5.73 7.89
CA LEU A 55 3.55 6.36 8.86
C LEU A 55 3.02 7.71 9.35
N GLU A 56 2.49 8.53 8.44
CA GLU A 56 2.00 9.87 8.75
C GLU A 56 0.69 9.81 9.56
N LYS A 57 -0.23 8.93 9.18
CA LYS A 57 -1.63 8.98 9.65
C LYS A 57 -2.12 7.69 10.32
N GLY A 58 -1.29 6.64 10.39
CA GLY A 58 -1.69 5.35 10.97
C GLY A 58 -2.21 5.44 12.41
N TYR A 59 -1.80 6.46 13.17
CA TYR A 59 -2.29 6.72 14.53
C TYR A 59 -3.80 7.00 14.61
N LEU A 60 -4.45 7.35 13.49
CA LEU A 60 -5.90 7.57 13.42
C LEU A 60 -6.69 6.24 13.38
N LEU A 61 -6.04 5.12 13.08
CA LEU A 61 -6.67 3.80 13.02
C LEU A 61 -6.99 3.27 14.43
N SER A 62 -7.92 2.31 14.51
CA SER A 62 -8.12 1.55 15.75
C SER A 62 -6.87 0.76 16.11
N GLU A 63 -6.72 0.38 17.39
CA GLU A 63 -5.55 -0.36 17.87
C GLU A 63 -5.28 -1.66 17.08
N GLU A 64 -6.34 -2.40 16.73
CA GLU A 64 -6.25 -3.60 15.90
C GLU A 64 -5.70 -3.28 14.50
N LEU A 65 -6.25 -2.23 13.86
CA LEU A 65 -5.83 -1.81 12.52
C LEU A 65 -4.45 -1.15 12.50
N GLN A 66 -3.98 -0.61 13.64
CA GLN A 66 -2.60 -0.15 13.77
C GLN A 66 -1.61 -1.32 13.67
N GLN A 67 -1.94 -2.51 14.18
CA GLN A 67 -1.09 -3.69 14.00
C GLN A 67 -1.04 -4.12 12.52
N ASP A 68 -2.18 -4.06 11.83
CA ASP A 68 -2.23 -4.30 10.38
C ASP A 68 -1.40 -3.27 9.59
N ALA A 69 -1.47 -2.00 9.97
CA ALA A 69 -0.66 -0.93 9.39
C ALA A 69 0.85 -1.18 9.61
N LEU A 70 1.27 -1.56 10.82
CA LEU A 70 2.66 -1.88 11.14
C LEU A 70 3.20 -3.07 10.33
N ALA A 71 2.38 -4.10 10.13
CA ALA A 71 2.74 -5.25 9.30
C ALA A 71 2.98 -4.84 7.83
N LEU A 72 2.13 -3.95 7.30
CA LEU A 72 2.29 -3.40 5.95
C LEU A 72 3.52 -2.49 5.84
N ILE A 73 3.74 -1.59 6.81
CA ILE A 73 4.92 -0.74 6.86
C ILE A 73 6.19 -1.59 6.82
N THR A 74 6.27 -2.62 7.68
CA THR A 74 7.42 -3.54 7.74
C THR A 74 7.63 -4.24 6.40
N HIS A 75 6.56 -4.69 5.75
CA HIS A 75 6.65 -5.27 4.42
C HIS A 75 7.21 -4.29 3.39
N TYR A 76 6.70 -3.05 3.36
CA TYR A 76 7.17 -2.04 2.43
C TYR A 76 8.61 -1.61 2.70
N ASP A 77 9.03 -1.48 3.96
CA ASP A 77 10.42 -1.21 4.33
C ASP A 77 11.38 -2.24 3.70
N ILE A 78 11.12 -3.52 3.96
CA ILE A 78 11.94 -4.62 3.42
C ILE A 78 11.94 -4.61 1.89
N TRP A 79 10.78 -4.37 1.29
CA TRP A 79 10.64 -4.33 -0.17
C TRP A 79 11.43 -3.17 -0.78
N MET A 80 11.40 -1.98 -0.18
CA MET A 80 12.12 -0.79 -0.65
C MET A 80 13.64 -0.97 -0.55
N GLU A 81 14.14 -1.49 0.57
CA GLU A 81 15.58 -1.76 0.72
C GLU A 81 16.10 -2.73 -0.34
N LYS A 82 15.34 -3.80 -0.61
CA LYS A 82 15.66 -4.76 -1.69
C LYS A 82 15.60 -4.11 -3.07
N TRP A 83 14.62 -3.23 -3.30
CA TRP A 83 14.51 -2.49 -4.56
C TRP A 83 15.72 -1.59 -4.79
N ASP A 84 16.07 -0.77 -3.80
CA ASP A 84 17.10 0.25 -3.91
C ASP A 84 18.49 -0.39 -4.07
N ASP A 85 18.76 -1.50 -3.38
CA ASP A 85 19.97 -2.31 -3.60
C ASP A 85 20.05 -2.84 -5.04
N LEU A 86 18.97 -3.43 -5.56
CA LEU A 86 18.96 -3.98 -6.91
C LEU A 86 19.12 -2.89 -7.98
N GLU A 87 18.42 -1.77 -7.83
CA GLU A 87 18.49 -0.62 -8.72
C GLU A 87 19.91 -0.04 -8.79
N THR A 88 20.55 0.11 -7.63
CA THR A 88 21.92 0.60 -7.51
C THR A 88 22.92 -0.35 -8.18
N ARG A 89 22.76 -1.66 -8.00
CA ARG A 89 23.65 -2.68 -8.57
C ARG A 89 23.47 -2.84 -10.08
N MET A 90 22.23 -2.87 -10.56
CA MET A 90 21.92 -3.16 -11.96
C MET A 90 21.97 -1.93 -12.87
N LYS A 91 21.62 -0.73 -12.36
CA LYS A 91 21.43 0.48 -13.17
C LYS A 91 20.56 0.23 -14.42
N PRO A 92 19.36 -0.32 -14.24
CA PRO A 92 18.53 -0.82 -15.34
C PRO A 92 18.03 0.30 -16.27
N ALA A 93 17.91 -0.01 -17.55
CA ALA A 93 17.11 0.75 -18.49
C ALA A 93 15.60 0.45 -18.30
N PRO A 94 14.69 1.31 -18.78
CA PRO A 94 13.24 1.14 -18.56
C PRO A 94 12.66 -0.21 -18.98
N ASN A 95 13.19 -0.82 -20.04
CA ASN A 95 12.68 -2.08 -20.59
C ASN A 95 13.45 -3.31 -20.08
N ASP A 96 14.46 -3.13 -19.22
CA ASP A 96 15.19 -4.26 -18.65
C ASP A 96 14.28 -4.99 -17.66
N GLU A 97 14.39 -6.32 -17.62
CA GLU A 97 13.71 -7.12 -16.61
C GLU A 97 14.23 -6.72 -15.22
N PHE A 98 13.31 -6.48 -14.29
CA PHE A 98 13.63 -6.08 -12.94
C PHE A 98 12.86 -6.93 -11.94
N VAL A 99 13.52 -7.98 -11.44
CA VAL A 99 12.94 -8.96 -10.51
C VAL A 99 13.95 -9.21 -9.39
N PHE A 100 13.49 -9.26 -8.15
CA PHE A 100 14.30 -9.67 -7.01
C PHE A 100 13.55 -10.68 -6.14
N PRO A 101 14.27 -11.62 -5.51
CA PRO A 101 13.67 -12.54 -4.57
C PRO A 101 13.17 -11.78 -3.33
N ASN A 102 11.89 -11.99 -3.01
CA ASN A 102 11.27 -11.46 -1.81
C ASN A 102 10.63 -12.59 -1.01
N ASP A 103 11.32 -13.00 0.05
CA ASP A 103 10.83 -14.02 0.98
C ASP A 103 9.84 -13.43 2.00
N HIS A 104 9.74 -12.10 2.06
CA HIS A 104 8.78 -11.41 2.92
C HIS A 104 7.45 -11.20 2.19
N VAL A 105 6.52 -12.12 2.40
CA VAL A 105 5.23 -12.15 1.72
C VAL A 105 4.38 -10.91 2.05
N PHE A 106 3.63 -10.42 1.06
CA PHE A 106 2.69 -9.32 1.27
C PHE A 106 1.60 -9.73 2.29
N PRO A 107 1.36 -8.93 3.36
CA PRO A 107 0.42 -9.27 4.41
C PRO A 107 -1.03 -9.03 3.96
N LYS A 108 -1.56 -9.94 3.13
CA LYS A 108 -2.89 -9.83 2.50
C LYS A 108 -4.02 -9.61 3.50
N ASN A 109 -3.97 -10.25 4.66
CA ASN A 109 -5.00 -10.11 5.69
C ASN A 109 -5.02 -8.67 6.24
N ALA A 110 -3.85 -8.10 6.54
CA ALA A 110 -3.73 -6.73 7.03
C ALA A 110 -4.30 -5.70 6.04
N ALA A 111 -3.92 -5.83 4.75
CA ALA A 111 -4.49 -4.99 3.70
C ALA A 111 -6.02 -5.14 3.61
N SER A 112 -6.51 -6.39 3.64
CA SER A 112 -7.96 -6.66 3.56
C SER A 112 -8.73 -6.09 4.76
N ASN A 113 -8.13 -6.08 5.95
CA ASN A 113 -8.75 -5.51 7.14
C ASN A 113 -8.94 -3.98 6.99
N LEU A 114 -7.90 -3.29 6.53
CA LEU A 114 -7.94 -1.85 6.24
C LEU A 114 -8.95 -1.50 5.12
N GLU A 115 -9.02 -2.31 4.06
CA GLU A 115 -10.02 -2.13 3.00
C GLU A 115 -11.45 -2.33 3.51
N ARG A 116 -11.68 -3.33 4.38
CA ARG A 116 -13.00 -3.54 4.99
C ARG A 116 -13.39 -2.38 5.89
N GLU A 117 -12.45 -1.77 6.60
CA GLU A 117 -12.72 -0.60 7.43
C GLU A 117 -13.20 0.59 6.58
N TYR A 118 -12.58 0.85 5.43
CA TYR A 118 -13.08 1.87 4.50
C TYR A 118 -14.51 1.60 4.07
N GLN A 119 -14.82 0.36 3.68
CA GLN A 119 -16.19 0.00 3.26
C GLN A 119 -17.19 0.17 4.40
N ARG A 120 -16.82 -0.22 5.63
CA ARG A 120 -17.67 -0.04 6.81
C ARG A 120 -17.95 1.43 7.09
N LEU A 121 -16.92 2.28 7.11
CA LEU A 121 -17.06 3.72 7.33
C LEU A 121 -17.88 4.39 6.22
N LYS A 122 -17.64 4.01 4.96
CA LYS A 122 -18.40 4.51 3.81
C LYS A 122 -19.87 4.12 3.87
N GLN A 123 -20.17 2.86 4.20
CA GLN A 123 -21.55 2.39 4.36
C GLN A 123 -22.26 3.13 5.50
N HIS A 124 -21.58 3.33 6.63
CA HIS A 124 -22.13 4.08 7.74
C HIS A 124 -22.51 5.51 7.34
N LEU A 125 -21.66 6.20 6.56
CA LEU A 125 -21.96 7.54 6.04
C LEU A 125 -23.10 7.57 5.02
N LEU A 126 -23.26 6.51 4.22
CA LEU A 126 -24.32 6.43 3.19
C LEU A 126 -25.66 5.91 3.74
N ALA A 127 -25.66 5.21 4.87
CA ALA A 127 -26.82 4.55 5.45
C ALA A 127 -27.57 5.40 6.51
N GLY A 128 -27.08 6.58 6.87
CA GLY A 128 -27.76 7.56 7.73
C GLY A 128 -27.48 8.98 7.23
N GLU A 129 -28.42 9.93 7.20
CA GLU A 129 -29.26 10.39 8.35
C GLU A 129 -28.41 10.75 9.58
#